data_AF-A0A7J9WGI3-F1
#
_entry.id   AF-A0A7J9WGI3-F1
#
_cell.length_a   1.000
_cell.length_b   1.000
_cell.length_c   1.000
_cell.angle_alpha   90.00
_cell.angle_beta   90.00
_cell.angle_gamma   90.00
#
_symmetry.space_group_name_H-M   'P 1'
#
loop_
_entity.id
_entity.type
_entity.pdbx_description
1 polymer ?
#
loop_
_entity_poly.entity_id
_entity_poly.type
_entity_poly.pdbx_seq_one_letter_code
_entity_poly.pdbx_strand_id
1 'polypeptide(L)'
;NDGDHLLLAHSGGLVARFSVDDVRPMGRSATGVAGMRVPAGARIVAVSVVPGGNDGELEVLTVAPSGGARRTPLTEYPTKGRGGKGVQAGTAPVSWVGVADVLQVTAGEEVVVVEAAAVAAGRRTGRLTPTVPAVTGPVTAQR
;
A
#
# COMPACT_ATOMS: atom_id res chain seq x y z
N ASN A 1 0.29 19.30 7.11
CA ASN A 1 -0.40 18.24 6.34
C ASN A 1 -1.53 17.72 7.19
N ASP A 2 -2.51 18.59 7.41
CA ASP A 2 -3.56 18.33 8.38
C ASP A 2 -4.62 17.46 7.68
N GLY A 3 -4.97 16.33 8.30
CA GLY A 3 -5.91 15.36 7.72
C GLY A 3 -5.30 14.33 6.76
N ASP A 4 -3.99 14.39 6.49
CA ASP A 4 -3.29 13.33 5.75
C ASP A 4 -3.24 12.03 6.58
N HIS A 5 -3.26 10.91 5.88
CA HIS A 5 -3.13 9.59 6.47
C HIS A 5 -1.89 8.87 5.93
N LEU A 6 -1.37 7.94 6.73
CA LEU A 6 -0.40 6.95 6.28
C LEU A 6 -1.11 5.63 6.01
N LEU A 7 -0.81 5.02 4.87
CA LEU A 7 -1.20 3.67 4.51
C LEU A 7 0.04 2.77 4.50
N LEU A 8 0.09 1.79 5.41
CA LEU A 8 1.21 0.88 5.58
C LEU A 8 0.76 -0.52 5.22
N ALA A 9 1.59 -1.25 4.47
CA ALA A 9 1.33 -2.64 4.15
C ALA A 9 2.53 -3.52 4.51
N HIS A 10 2.26 -4.71 5.03
CA HIS A 10 3.27 -5.74 5.21
C HIS A 10 3.09 -6.88 4.21
N SER A 11 4.17 -7.64 3.99
CA SER A 11 4.26 -8.72 2.98
C SER A 11 3.18 -9.81 3.12
N GLY A 12 2.56 -9.94 4.29
CA GLY A 12 1.47 -10.88 4.57
C GLY A 12 0.08 -10.36 4.18
N GLY A 13 -0.01 -9.20 3.52
CA GLY A 13 -1.25 -8.71 2.92
C GLY A 13 -2.18 -7.95 3.85
N LEU A 14 -1.76 -7.56 5.07
CA LEU A 14 -2.54 -6.60 5.86
C LEU A 14 -2.07 -5.18 5.60
N VAL A 15 -3.03 -4.26 5.68
CA VAL A 15 -2.87 -2.84 5.44
C VAL A 15 -3.43 -2.06 6.61
N ALA A 16 -2.63 -1.18 7.22
CA ALA A 16 -3.06 -0.24 8.24
C ALA A 16 -3.17 1.16 7.65
N ARG A 17 -4.22 1.89 8.04
CA ARG A 17 -4.41 3.29 7.71
C ARG A 17 -4.65 4.09 8.99
N PHE A 18 -3.85 5.13 9.24
CA PHE A 18 -3.97 5.98 10.42
C PHE A 18 -3.59 7.43 10.10
N SER A 19 -4.04 8.38 10.92
CA SER A 19 -3.75 9.81 10.70
C SER A 19 -2.25 10.11 10.90
N VAL A 20 -1.68 10.97 10.06
CA VAL A 20 -0.30 11.48 10.27
C VAL A 20 -0.17 12.17 11.63
N ASP A 21 -1.25 12.75 12.15
CA ASP A 21 -1.28 13.44 13.45
C ASP A 21 -0.99 12.49 14.64
N ASP A 22 -1.19 11.17 14.47
CA ASP A 22 -0.81 10.17 15.47
C ASP A 22 0.73 9.98 15.57
N VAL A 23 1.48 10.59 14.65
CA VAL A 23 2.94 10.62 14.61
C VAL A 23 3.42 12.00 15.03
N ARG A 24 3.74 12.13 16.31
CA ARG A 24 4.34 13.38 16.82
C ARG A 24 5.65 13.70 16.09
N PRO A 25 5.95 14.98 15.82
CA PRO A 25 7.27 15.40 15.38
C PRO A 25 8.34 14.97 16.38
N MET A 26 9.46 14.45 15.87
CA MET A 26 10.59 14.02 16.69
C MET A 26 11.90 14.44 16.03
N GLY A 27 12.95 14.61 16.85
CA GLY A 27 14.30 14.89 16.35
C GLY A 27 14.91 13.70 15.60
N ARG A 28 15.94 13.97 14.81
CA ARG A 28 16.64 12.97 13.97
C ARG A 28 17.18 11.76 14.75
N SER A 29 17.49 11.91 16.03
CA SER A 29 18.03 10.84 16.89
C SER A 29 16.96 9.90 17.46
N ALA A 30 15.67 10.15 17.22
CA ALA A 30 14.60 9.32 17.76
C ALA A 30 14.47 7.98 17.01
N THR A 31 14.12 6.92 17.74
CA THR A 31 13.83 5.59 17.18
C THR A 31 12.51 5.53 16.39
N GLY A 32 11.68 6.57 16.51
CA GLY A 32 10.36 6.64 15.88
C GLY A 32 9.24 6.06 16.75
N VAL A 33 8.09 5.80 16.12
CA VAL A 33 6.89 5.21 16.74
C VAL A 33 6.40 4.02 15.92
N ALA A 34 5.73 3.07 16.59
CA ALA A 34 5.13 1.93 15.92
C ALA A 34 3.95 2.36 15.04
N GLY A 35 4.07 2.20 13.72
CA GLY A 35 3.00 2.44 12.75
C GLY A 35 2.02 1.26 12.61
N MET A 36 2.54 0.03 12.58
CA MET A 36 1.75 -1.20 12.37
C MET A 36 2.37 -2.37 13.15
N ARG A 37 1.54 -3.27 13.67
CA ARG A 37 2.01 -4.54 14.22
C ARG A 37 2.26 -5.54 13.08
N VAL A 38 3.52 -5.89 12.88
CA VAL A 38 3.95 -6.85 11.86
C VAL A 38 4.17 -8.22 12.52
N PRO A 39 3.56 -9.31 12.01
CA PRO A 39 3.80 -10.66 12.56
C PRO A 39 5.22 -11.14 12.26
N ALA A 40 5.67 -12.12 13.05
CA ALA A 40 6.97 -12.76 12.83
C ALA A 40 7.08 -13.31 11.39
N GLY A 41 8.23 -13.07 10.73
CA GLY A 41 8.47 -13.47 9.35
C GLY A 41 7.90 -12.54 8.28
N ALA A 42 7.06 -11.57 8.64
CA ALA A 42 6.62 -10.52 7.72
C ALA A 42 7.48 -9.26 7.85
N ARG A 43 7.42 -8.41 6.82
CA ARG A 43 8.08 -7.09 6.80
C ARG A 43 7.17 -6.05 6.18
N ILE A 44 7.36 -4.77 6.51
CA ILE A 44 6.72 -3.67 5.78
C ILE A 44 7.24 -3.70 4.33
N VAL A 45 6.33 -3.60 3.36
CA VAL A 45 6.64 -3.58 1.93
C VAL A 45 6.25 -2.26 1.27
N ALA A 46 5.34 -1.49 1.87
CA ALA A 46 4.94 -0.20 1.36
C ALA A 46 4.51 0.75 2.49
N VAL A 47 4.81 2.03 2.30
CA VAL A 47 4.27 3.16 3.05
C VAL A 47 3.85 4.20 2.01
N SER A 48 2.58 4.62 2.06
CA SER A 48 2.00 5.59 1.13
C SER A 48 1.32 6.71 1.90
N VAL A 49 1.53 7.94 1.47
CA VAL A 49 0.76 9.09 1.98
C VAL A 49 -0.58 9.14 1.24
N VAL A 50 -1.65 9.32 2.01
CA VAL A 50 -3.02 9.46 1.52
C VAL A 50 -3.49 10.86 1.91
N PRO A 51 -3.76 11.76 0.96
CA PRO A 51 -4.20 13.11 1.28
C PRO A 51 -5.53 13.12 1.99
N GLY A 52 -5.70 14.06 2.91
CA GLY A 52 -7.00 14.32 3.51
C GLY A 52 -8.04 14.82 2.50
N GLY A 53 -9.31 14.68 2.86
CA GLY A 53 -10.43 15.37 2.20
C GLY A 53 -11.14 14.62 1.07
N ASN A 54 -10.46 13.71 0.35
CA ASN A 54 -10.99 13.12 -0.88
C ASN A 54 -11.08 11.58 -0.86
N ASP A 55 -11.39 10.98 0.29
CA ASP A 55 -11.40 9.52 0.47
C ASP A 55 -12.27 8.76 -0.54
N GLY A 56 -13.37 9.36 -0.99
CA GLY A 56 -14.31 8.75 -1.93
C GLY A 56 -13.81 8.67 -3.38
N GLU A 57 -12.79 9.45 -3.73
CA GLU A 57 -12.24 9.54 -5.09
C GLU A 57 -10.92 8.77 -5.22
N LEU A 58 -10.29 8.45 -4.10
CA LEU A 58 -8.99 7.78 -4.08
C LEU A 58 -9.15 6.26 -4.17
N GLU A 59 -8.22 5.66 -4.90
CA GLU A 59 -8.09 4.22 -5.03
C GLU A 59 -6.72 3.76 -4.52
N VAL A 60 -6.71 2.55 -3.98
CA VAL A 60 -5.52 1.84 -3.51
C VAL A 60 -5.17 0.78 -4.53
N LEU A 61 -3.95 0.87 -5.07
CA LEU A 61 -3.35 -0.18 -5.88
C LEU A 61 -2.76 -1.24 -4.95
N THR A 62 -3.07 -2.50 -5.23
CA THR A 62 -2.45 -3.68 -4.61
C THR A 62 -1.72 -4.47 -5.68
N VAL A 63 -0.45 -4.78 -5.46
CA VAL A 63 0.39 -5.56 -6.37
C VAL A 63 0.92 -6.79 -5.65
N ALA A 64 0.68 -7.97 -6.22
CA ALA A 64 1.18 -9.25 -5.75
C ALA A 64 2.52 -9.63 -6.42
N PRO A 65 3.35 -10.47 -5.79
CA PRO A 65 4.60 -10.95 -6.40
C PRO A 65 4.40 -11.66 -7.74
N SER A 66 3.26 -12.29 -7.96
CA SER A 66 2.91 -12.93 -9.23
C SER A 66 2.64 -11.96 -10.39
N GLY A 67 2.64 -10.66 -10.11
CA GLY A 67 2.25 -9.63 -11.08
C GLY A 67 0.74 -9.42 -11.18
N GLY A 68 -0.03 -10.03 -10.29
CA GLY A 68 -1.45 -9.69 -10.11
C GLY A 68 -1.59 -8.29 -9.51
N ALA A 69 -2.40 -7.42 -10.13
CA ALA A 69 -2.70 -6.12 -9.56
C ALA A 69 -4.20 -5.80 -9.55
N ARG A 70 -4.63 -4.96 -8.61
CA ARG A 70 -6.00 -4.47 -8.48
C ARG A 70 -6.03 -3.06 -7.93
N ARG A 71 -6.98 -2.25 -8.40
CA ARG A 71 -7.43 -1.02 -7.77
C ARG A 71 -8.68 -1.26 -6.94
N THR A 72 -8.69 -0.72 -5.74
CA THR A 72 -9.83 -0.83 -4.83
C THR A 72 -10.10 0.54 -4.21
N PRO A 73 -11.36 0.95 -4.03
CA PRO A 73 -11.67 2.20 -3.34
C PRO A 73 -10.96 2.30 -1.99
N LEU A 74 -10.40 3.47 -1.68
CA LEU A 74 -9.73 3.73 -0.41
C LEU A 74 -10.66 3.53 0.79
N THR A 75 -11.97 3.72 0.60
CA THR A 75 -13.01 3.49 1.61
C THR A 75 -13.08 2.04 2.12
N GLU A 76 -12.50 1.06 1.41
CA GLU A 76 -12.34 -0.32 1.91
C GLU A 76 -11.21 -0.47 2.95
N TYR A 77 -10.40 0.57 3.16
CA TYR A 77 -9.31 0.65 4.11
C TYR A 77 -9.65 1.68 5.20
N PRO A 78 -10.40 1.28 6.24
CA PRO A 78 -10.87 2.21 7.25
C PRO A 78 -9.72 2.79 8.07
N THR A 79 -9.81 4.07 8.38
CA THR A 79 -8.89 4.70 9.33
C THR A 79 -9.08 4.11 10.73
N LYS A 80 -7.98 3.67 11.34
CA LYS A 80 -7.88 3.16 12.72
C LYS A 80 -6.68 3.82 13.38
N GLY A 81 -6.48 3.61 14.68
CA GLY A 81 -5.28 4.08 15.37
C GLY A 81 -4.01 3.35 14.90
N ARG A 82 -2.86 4.01 15.01
CA ARG A 82 -1.56 3.40 14.71
C ARG A 82 -1.24 2.20 15.62
N GLY A 83 -0.33 1.34 15.16
CA GLY A 83 0.13 0.16 15.90
C GLY A 83 -0.83 -1.05 15.84
N GLY A 84 -1.97 -0.92 15.16
CA GLY A 84 -2.87 -2.02 14.87
C GLY A 84 -2.31 -3.03 13.86
N LYS A 85 -3.02 -4.15 13.69
CA LYS A 85 -2.69 -5.18 12.68
C LYS A 85 -3.09 -4.80 11.26
N GLY A 86 -4.05 -3.87 11.10
CA GLY A 86 -4.63 -3.55 9.79
C GLY A 86 -5.67 -4.56 9.30
N VAL A 87 -6.04 -4.43 8.04
CA VAL A 87 -7.09 -5.20 7.35
C VAL A 87 -6.54 -5.84 6.07
N GLN A 88 -7.10 -6.98 5.65
CA GLN A 88 -6.58 -7.76 4.50
C GLN A 88 -6.74 -7.11 3.12
N ALA A 89 -5.67 -6.77 2.39
CA ALA A 89 -5.71 -6.34 0.98
C ALA A 89 -6.34 -7.36 -0.01
N GLY A 90 -6.87 -8.49 0.49
CA GLY A 90 -7.58 -9.51 -0.28
C GLY A 90 -6.68 -10.50 -1.00
N THR A 91 -5.36 -10.29 -0.93
CA THR A 91 -4.34 -11.25 -1.34
C THR A 91 -3.18 -11.25 -0.35
N ALA A 92 -2.46 -12.37 -0.29
CA ALA A 92 -1.18 -12.50 0.39
C ALA A 92 -0.36 -13.58 -0.34
N PRO A 93 0.95 -13.39 -0.56
CA PRO A 93 1.72 -12.20 -0.23
C PRO A 93 1.43 -10.99 -1.13
N VAL A 94 1.88 -9.81 -0.69
CA VAL A 94 1.87 -8.55 -1.47
C VAL A 94 3.29 -8.01 -1.64
N SER A 95 3.57 -7.44 -2.81
CA SER A 95 4.82 -6.72 -3.10
C SER A 95 4.70 -5.23 -2.82
N TRP A 96 3.52 -4.64 -3.03
CA TRP A 96 3.28 -3.23 -2.80
C TRP A 96 1.79 -2.94 -2.62
N VAL A 97 1.45 -1.97 -1.77
CA VAL A 97 0.10 -1.45 -1.61
C VAL A 97 0.15 0.04 -1.29
N GLY A 98 -0.62 0.87 -2.01
CA GLY A 98 -0.59 2.31 -1.82
C GLY A 98 -1.45 3.08 -2.81
N VAL A 99 -1.34 4.40 -2.76
CA VAL A 99 -1.97 5.32 -3.73
C VAL A 99 -0.87 5.82 -4.66
N ALA A 100 -1.10 5.72 -5.96
CA ALA A 100 -0.16 6.15 -7.00
C ALA A 100 -0.91 6.36 -8.31
N ASP A 101 -0.40 7.23 -9.17
CA ASP A 101 -0.84 7.36 -10.56
C ASP A 101 -0.01 6.46 -11.48
N VAL A 102 1.28 6.27 -11.14
CA VAL A 102 2.22 5.44 -11.89
C VAL A 102 3.05 4.58 -10.94
N LEU A 103 3.23 3.31 -11.29
CA LEU A 103 4.17 2.40 -10.63
C LEU A 103 5.30 2.00 -11.57
N GLN A 104 6.52 2.01 -11.07
CA GLN A 104 7.67 1.36 -11.69
C GLN A 104 7.92 0.03 -10.98
N VAL A 105 7.78 -1.08 -11.71
CA VAL A 105 7.85 -2.45 -11.20
C VAL A 105 9.09 -3.13 -11.76
N THR A 106 9.96 -3.62 -10.89
CA THR A 106 11.14 -4.40 -11.31
C THR A 106 10.77 -5.86 -11.57
N ALA A 107 10.95 -6.32 -12.80
CA ALA A 107 10.63 -7.67 -13.27
C ALA A 107 11.83 -8.29 -14.02
N GLY A 108 12.58 -9.16 -13.33
CA GLY A 108 13.86 -9.65 -13.81
C GLY A 108 14.86 -8.50 -13.91
N GLU A 109 15.43 -8.33 -15.10
CA GLU A 109 16.39 -7.26 -15.43
C GLU A 109 15.68 -6.02 -16.02
N GLU A 110 14.35 -6.05 -16.12
CA GLU A 110 13.56 -4.99 -16.72
C GLU A 110 12.79 -4.18 -15.66
N VAL A 111 12.51 -2.93 -16.00
CA VAL A 111 11.59 -2.06 -15.24
C VAL A 111 10.38 -1.79 -16.11
N VAL A 112 9.20 -2.15 -15.60
CA VAL A 112 7.92 -1.98 -16.27
C VAL A 112 7.17 -0.83 -15.64
N VAL A 113 6.66 0.07 -16.48
CA VAL A 113 5.80 1.17 -16.04
C VAL A 113 4.35 0.73 -16.11
N VAL A 114 3.62 0.97 -15.03
CA VAL A 114 2.22 0.57 -14.87
C VAL A 114 1.42 1.80 -14.47
N GLU A 115 0.54 2.25 -15.34
CA GLU A 115 -0.42 3.30 -15.00
C GLU A 115 -1.53 2.72 -14.12
N ALA A 116 -1.88 3.44 -13.06
CA ALA A 116 -2.96 3.06 -12.17
C ALA A 116 -4.26 2.82 -12.93
N ALA A 117 -4.60 3.72 -13.86
CA ALA A 117 -5.80 3.63 -14.67
C ALA A 117 -5.93 2.30 -15.46
N ALA A 118 -4.79 1.71 -15.87
CA ALA A 118 -4.76 0.43 -16.59
C ALA A 118 -4.98 -0.80 -15.69
N VAL A 119 -4.86 -0.65 -14.38
CA VAL A 119 -5.09 -1.74 -13.42
C VAL A 119 -6.59 -1.92 -13.19
N ALA A 120 -7.06 -3.17 -13.18
CA ALA A 120 -8.47 -3.48 -13.01
C ALA A 120 -9.02 -2.99 -11.65
N ALA A 121 -10.13 -2.25 -11.70
CA ALA A 121 -10.86 -1.83 -10.50
C ALA A 121 -11.73 -2.98 -9.95
N GLY A 122 -11.91 -3.02 -8.64
CA GLY A 122 -12.83 -3.96 -7.99
C GLY A 122 -12.72 -3.97 -6.46
N ARG A 123 -13.56 -4.79 -5.83
CA ARG A 123 -13.52 -5.05 -4.39
C ARG A 123 -12.17 -5.63 -3.99
N ARG A 124 -11.75 -5.37 -2.75
CA ARG A 124 -10.49 -5.90 -2.20
C ARG A 124 -10.41 -7.43 -2.32
N THR A 125 -11.51 -8.12 -2.05
CA THR A 125 -11.61 -9.58 -2.10
C THR A 125 -11.71 -10.11 -3.53
N GLY A 126 -10.97 -11.16 -3.84
CA GLY A 126 -11.10 -11.90 -5.10
C GLY A 126 -9.75 -12.19 -5.75
N ARG A 127 -9.73 -13.19 -6.64
CA ARG A 127 -8.52 -13.61 -7.35
C ARG A 127 -7.95 -12.43 -8.16
N LEU A 128 -6.66 -12.17 -8.01
CA LEU A 128 -5.93 -11.24 -8.85
C LEU A 128 -5.58 -11.93 -10.17
N THR A 129 -5.84 -11.24 -11.28
CA THR A 129 -5.34 -11.64 -12.59
C THR A 129 -3.99 -10.95 -12.80
N PRO A 130 -2.95 -11.66 -13.28
CA PRO A 130 -1.69 -11.03 -13.67
C PRO A 130 -1.93 -9.95 -14.72
N THR A 131 -1.60 -8.70 -14.37
CA THR A 131 -1.69 -7.53 -15.25
C THR A 131 -0.35 -6.83 -15.41
N VAL A 132 0.62 -7.16 -14.55
CA VAL A 132 2.00 -6.73 -14.64
C VAL A 132 2.89 -7.98 -14.64
N PRO A 133 4.13 -7.92 -15.14
CA PRO A 133 5.06 -9.05 -14.99
C PRO A 133 5.36 -9.38 -13.52
N ALA A 134 5.85 -10.59 -13.28
CA ALA A 134 6.16 -11.03 -11.93
C ALA A 134 7.15 -10.06 -11.25
N VAL A 135 6.80 -9.62 -10.05
CA VAL A 135 7.59 -8.63 -9.31
C VAL A 135 8.76 -9.35 -8.64
N THR A 136 9.97 -8.99 -9.04
CA THR A 136 11.21 -9.60 -8.55
C THR A 136 12.05 -8.65 -7.70
N GLY A 137 11.76 -7.36 -7.76
CA GLY A 137 12.51 -6.31 -7.07
C GLY A 137 11.61 -5.22 -6.49
N PRO A 138 12.15 -4.01 -6.28
CA PRO A 138 11.40 -2.90 -5.70
C PRO A 138 10.26 -2.44 -6.62
N VAL A 139 9.22 -1.90 -5.98
CA VAL A 139 8.14 -1.16 -6.63
C VAL A 139 8.24 0.29 -6.18
N THR A 140 8.43 1.20 -7.12
CA THR A 140 8.49 2.65 -6.86
C THR A 140 7.19 3.29 -7.35
N ALA A 141 6.63 4.18 -6.54
CA ALA A 141 5.38 4.86 -6.86
C ALA A 141 5.63 6.34 -7.16
N GLN A 142 4.91 6.85 -8.16
CA GLN A 142 4.82 8.25 -8.51
C GLN A 142 3.36 8.69 -8.53
N ARG A 143 3.17 9.97 -8.23
CA ARG A 143 1.90 10.66 -8.17
C ARG A 143 2.05 12.01 -8.85
#